data_AF-K7FWR8-F1
#
_entry.id   AF-K7FWR8-F1
#
_cell.length_a   1.000
_cell.length_b   1.000
_cell.length_c   1.000
_cell.angle_alpha   90.00
_cell.angle_beta   90.00
_cell.angle_gamma   90.00
#
_symmetry.space_group_name_H-M   'P 1'
#
loop_
_entity.id
_entity.type
_entity.pdbx_description
1 polymer ?
#
loop_
_entity_poly.entity_id
_entity_poly.type
_entity_poly.pdbx_seq_one_letter_code
_entity_poly.pdbx_strand_id
1 'polypeptide(L)'
;PQTEGTHPPREAPPVMQWMEVYNRSFCQPKEMLVPVSEEHPSEVEHLLAPSCVLLRRCAGCCADEGLQCMPTRMHVVVMEVMKTRYPHSHLGQLAFVEHSACECRPKTTSKVNPERPERPKGKNSTGRKHKKKRPPEQDSPHLPSCPPCPDKRRRQDPQTCQCHCRRRSQHCRDRGLELNEHLCRCEKLRR
;
A
#
# COMPACT_ATOMS: atom_id res chain seq x y z
N PRO A 1 24.40 -49.30 -46.35
CA PRO A 1 25.33 -48.58 -45.45
C PRO A 1 24.57 -47.50 -44.68
N GLN A 2 24.48 -47.71 -43.37
CA GLN A 2 23.81 -46.88 -42.38
C GLN A 2 24.53 -45.54 -42.21
N THR A 3 23.79 -44.47 -41.92
CA THR A 3 24.13 -43.56 -40.82
C THR A 3 22.82 -43.06 -40.22
N GLU A 4 22.28 -43.87 -39.31
CA GLU A 4 21.20 -43.45 -38.41
C GLU A 4 21.84 -42.49 -37.40
N GLY A 5 21.52 -41.20 -37.51
CA GLY A 5 21.97 -40.19 -36.57
C GLY A 5 21.27 -40.40 -35.23
N THR A 6 21.93 -41.07 -34.30
CA THR A 6 21.52 -41.13 -32.90
C THR A 6 21.58 -39.73 -32.30
N HIS A 7 20.44 -39.06 -32.21
CA HIS A 7 20.30 -37.90 -31.33
C HIS A 7 20.57 -38.35 -29.88
N PRO A 8 21.43 -37.65 -29.12
CA PRO A 8 21.65 -37.99 -27.73
C PRO A 8 20.32 -37.86 -26.95
N PRO A 9 20.09 -38.69 -25.92
CA PRO A 9 18.94 -38.55 -25.05
C PRO A 9 18.88 -37.11 -24.54
N ARG A 10 17.75 -36.44 -24.77
CA ARG A 10 17.52 -35.08 -24.31
C ARG A 10 17.55 -35.09 -22.78
N GLU A 11 18.69 -34.75 -22.20
CA GLU A 11 18.87 -34.68 -20.75
C GLU A 11 17.80 -33.76 -20.16
N ALA A 12 17.16 -34.22 -19.07
CA ALA A 12 16.21 -33.40 -18.36
C ALA A 12 16.93 -32.14 -17.86
N PRO A 13 16.33 -30.94 -18.02
CA PRO A 13 16.94 -29.72 -17.52
C PRO A 13 17.17 -29.83 -15.99
N PRO A 14 18.27 -29.27 -15.47
CA PRO A 14 18.60 -29.35 -14.05
C PRO A 14 17.48 -28.73 -13.19
N VAL A 15 17.13 -29.41 -12.09
CA VAL A 15 16.10 -28.95 -11.15
C VAL A 15 16.71 -27.95 -10.17
N MET A 16 16.14 -26.73 -10.14
CA MET A 16 16.48 -25.72 -9.15
C MET A 16 16.07 -26.15 -7.75
N GLN A 17 16.98 -26.06 -6.78
CA GLN A 17 16.72 -26.49 -5.41
C GLN A 17 15.77 -25.54 -4.69
N TRP A 18 14.97 -26.05 -3.76
CA TRP A 18 13.95 -25.24 -3.05
C TRP A 18 14.53 -23.99 -2.37
N MET A 19 15.68 -24.14 -1.70
CA MET A 19 16.33 -23.02 -1.02
C MET A 19 16.77 -21.92 -2.01
N GLU A 20 17.16 -22.31 -3.21
CA GLU A 20 17.48 -21.34 -4.27
C GLU A 20 16.22 -20.62 -4.76
N VAL A 21 15.13 -21.35 -5.00
CA VAL A 21 13.83 -20.76 -5.37
C VAL A 21 13.38 -19.77 -4.30
N TYR A 22 13.43 -20.14 -3.03
CA TYR A 22 13.07 -19.28 -1.90
C TYR A 22 13.95 -18.03 -1.83
N ASN A 23 15.28 -18.19 -1.88
CA ASN A 23 16.23 -17.08 -1.82
C ASN A 23 16.10 -16.11 -3.01
N ARG A 24 15.72 -16.60 -4.19
CA ARG A 24 15.49 -15.76 -5.36
C ARG A 24 14.12 -15.10 -5.35
N SER A 25 13.14 -15.64 -4.61
CA SER A 25 11.76 -15.15 -4.60
C SER A 25 11.36 -14.33 -3.39
N PHE A 26 12.08 -14.39 -2.26
CA PHE A 26 11.69 -13.62 -1.06
C PHE A 26 11.77 -12.10 -1.27
N CYS A 27 10.90 -11.39 -0.54
CA CYS A 27 10.77 -9.93 -0.53
C CYS A 27 12.10 -9.22 -0.24
N GLN A 28 12.65 -8.56 -1.27
CA GLN A 28 13.89 -7.78 -1.18
C GLN A 28 13.97 -6.75 -2.33
N PRO A 29 14.88 -5.76 -2.25
CA PRO A 29 15.12 -4.85 -3.36
C PRO A 29 15.75 -5.58 -4.55
N LYS A 30 15.04 -5.63 -5.68
CA LYS A 30 15.48 -6.25 -6.95
C LYS A 30 15.48 -5.21 -8.06
N GLU A 31 16.35 -5.40 -9.04
CA GLU A 31 16.36 -4.57 -10.25
C GLU A 31 15.14 -4.90 -11.12
N MET A 32 14.45 -3.85 -11.57
CA MET A 32 13.26 -3.93 -12.40
C MET A 32 13.29 -2.82 -13.43
N LEU A 33 12.86 -3.12 -14.66
CA LEU A 33 12.62 -2.12 -15.69
C LEU A 33 11.34 -1.37 -15.38
N VAL A 34 11.45 -0.07 -15.16
CA VAL A 34 10.31 0.81 -14.87
C VAL A 34 10.13 1.76 -16.06
N PRO A 35 8.92 1.85 -16.65
CA PRO A 35 8.64 2.79 -17.72
C PRO A 35 8.80 4.24 -17.23
N VAL A 36 9.60 5.04 -17.93
CA VAL A 36 9.89 6.42 -17.53
C VAL A 36 8.62 7.28 -17.55
N SER A 37 7.72 7.03 -18.50
CA SER A 37 6.44 7.74 -18.64
C SER A 37 5.47 7.51 -17.48
N GLU A 38 5.55 6.37 -16.79
CA GLU A 38 4.68 6.08 -15.64
C GLU A 38 5.14 6.84 -14.39
N GLU A 39 6.45 6.98 -14.20
CA GLU A 39 7.05 7.71 -13.06
C GLU A 39 7.02 9.23 -13.28
N HIS A 40 7.08 9.68 -14.53
CA HIS A 40 7.09 11.09 -14.90
C HIS A 40 5.98 11.42 -15.90
N PRO A 41 4.69 11.36 -15.49
CA PRO A 41 3.56 11.64 -16.37
C PRO A 41 3.51 13.12 -16.80
N SER A 42 4.30 14.01 -16.22
CA SER A 42 4.37 15.42 -16.62
C SER A 42 5.18 15.65 -17.90
N GLU A 43 5.97 14.69 -18.36
CA GLU A 43 6.86 14.81 -19.53
C GLU A 43 6.15 14.49 -20.86
N VAL A 44 4.86 14.83 -20.99
CA VAL A 44 4.01 14.44 -22.13
C VAL A 44 4.43 15.02 -23.48
N GLU A 45 5.16 16.14 -23.48
CA GLU A 45 5.57 16.83 -24.71
C GLU A 45 6.83 16.24 -25.36
N HIS A 46 7.56 15.39 -24.62
CA HIS A 46 8.85 14.85 -25.05
C HIS A 46 8.77 13.36 -25.33
N LEU A 47 9.37 12.92 -26.43
CA LEU A 47 9.75 11.52 -26.58
C LEU A 47 10.99 11.26 -25.72
N LEU A 48 10.85 10.37 -24.73
CA LEU A 48 11.91 10.02 -23.78
C LEU A 48 12.66 8.77 -24.24
N ALA A 49 13.99 8.84 -24.26
CA ALA A 49 14.87 7.72 -24.56
C ALA A 49 15.97 7.59 -23.48
N PRO A 50 16.14 6.41 -22.85
CA PRO A 50 15.34 5.19 -23.04
C PRO A 50 13.89 5.34 -22.53
N SER A 51 12.98 4.49 -23.01
CA SER A 51 11.58 4.48 -22.56
C SER A 51 11.38 3.84 -21.18
N CYS A 52 12.35 3.05 -20.72
CA CYS A 52 12.39 2.45 -19.39
C CYS A 52 13.80 2.52 -18.80
N VAL A 53 13.89 2.53 -17.47
CA VAL A 53 15.15 2.56 -16.72
C VAL A 53 15.19 1.41 -15.71
N LEU A 54 16.39 0.92 -15.40
CA LEU A 54 16.59 -0.09 -14.36
C LEU A 54 16.62 0.61 -12.99
N LEU A 55 15.71 0.20 -12.09
CA LEU A 55 15.64 0.71 -10.72
C LEU A 55 15.52 -0.43 -9.73
N ARG A 56 16.05 -0.24 -8.52
CA ARG A 56 15.79 -1.14 -7.40
C ARG A 56 14.40 -0.90 -6.83
N ARG A 57 13.51 -1.89 -6.94
CA ARG A 57 12.16 -1.88 -6.36
C ARG A 57 11.94 -3.09 -5.47
N CYS A 58 11.01 -2.96 -4.52
CA CYS A 58 10.67 -4.07 -3.64
C CYS A 58 9.86 -5.07 -4.43
N ALA A 59 10.39 -6.28 -4.57
CA ALA A 59 9.76 -7.34 -5.32
C ALA A 59 10.01 -8.69 -4.66
N GLY A 60 9.22 -9.68 -5.05
CA GLY A 60 9.21 -11.01 -4.44
C GLY A 60 7.94 -11.27 -3.63
N CYS A 61 7.91 -12.41 -2.97
CA CYS A 61 6.79 -12.88 -2.17
C CYS A 61 7.11 -12.85 -0.67
N CYS A 62 6.04 -12.83 0.12
CA CYS A 62 6.08 -13.06 1.55
C CYS A 62 5.65 -14.50 1.84
N ALA A 63 6.00 -15.00 3.02
CA ALA A 63 5.64 -16.36 3.42
C ALA A 63 4.12 -16.58 3.61
N ASP A 64 3.36 -15.49 3.80
CA ASP A 64 1.92 -15.51 4.04
C ASP A 64 1.23 -14.53 3.07
N GLU A 65 0.13 -14.96 2.44
CA GLU A 65 -0.61 -14.17 1.46
C GLU A 65 -1.30 -12.94 2.06
N GLY A 66 -1.53 -12.93 3.37
CA GLY A 66 -1.97 -11.79 4.16
C GLY A 66 -0.88 -10.72 4.35
N LEU A 67 0.36 -10.98 3.94
CA LEU A 67 1.46 -10.02 3.95
C LEU A 67 1.70 -9.43 2.55
N GLN A 68 2.20 -8.19 2.51
CA GLN A 68 2.61 -7.49 1.31
C GLN A 68 4.07 -7.03 1.46
N CYS A 69 4.86 -7.20 0.40
CA CYS A 69 6.23 -6.71 0.34
C CYS A 69 6.22 -5.20 0.11
N MET A 70 6.68 -4.43 1.09
CA MET A 70 6.64 -2.96 1.09
C MET A 70 8.02 -2.36 1.36
N PRO A 71 8.36 -1.20 0.76
CA PRO A 71 9.60 -0.51 1.06
C PRO A 71 9.61 0.03 2.48
N THR A 72 10.74 -0.13 3.16
CA THR A 72 10.98 0.47 4.49
C THR A 72 12.00 1.61 4.42
N ARG A 73 12.89 1.59 3.42
CA ARG A 73 13.82 2.68 3.14
C ARG A 73 13.91 2.90 1.63
N MET A 74 13.95 4.17 1.25
CA MET A 74 14.03 4.61 -0.13
C MET A 74 14.93 5.84 -0.26
N HIS A 75 15.45 6.05 -1.45
CA HIS A 75 16.25 7.20 -1.82
C HIS A 75 15.96 7.60 -3.26
N VAL A 76 16.30 8.83 -3.63
CA VAL A 76 16.10 9.37 -4.97
C VAL A 76 17.40 9.23 -5.75
N VAL A 77 17.31 8.75 -6.99
CA VAL A 77 18.40 8.67 -7.96
C VAL A 77 18.04 9.54 -9.15
N VAL A 78 18.98 10.40 -9.56
CA VAL A 78 18.81 11.25 -10.74
C VAL A 78 19.51 10.58 -11.91
N MET A 79 18.78 10.42 -13.02
CA MET A 79 19.30 9.81 -14.24
C MET A 79 19.13 10.77 -15.41
N GLU A 80 20.06 10.73 -16.36
CA GLU A 80 19.94 11.44 -17.62
C GLU A 80 19.14 10.62 -18.62
N VAL A 81 18.17 11.29 -19.25
CA VAL A 81 17.38 10.76 -20.36
C VAL A 81 17.44 11.73 -21.53
N MET A 82 17.43 11.19 -22.74
CA MET A 82 17.30 11.98 -23.94
C MET A 82 15.83 12.42 -24.08
N LYS A 83 15.60 13.73 -24.10
CA LYS A 83 14.28 14.33 -24.32
C LYS A 83 14.22 14.92 -25.72
N THR A 84 13.30 14.43 -26.55
CA THR A 84 13.14 14.89 -27.93
C THR A 84 11.80 15.59 -28.11
N ARG A 85 11.84 16.86 -28.51
CA ARG A 85 10.71 17.65 -29.00
C ARG A 85 11.04 18.07 -30.42
N TYR A 86 10.40 17.47 -31.43
CA TYR A 86 10.77 17.66 -32.83
C TYR A 86 10.89 19.16 -33.21
N PRO A 87 12.01 19.59 -33.83
CA PRO A 87 13.15 18.81 -34.32
C PRO A 87 14.36 18.70 -33.34
N HIS A 88 14.22 19.13 -32.08
CA HIS A 88 15.31 19.26 -31.13
C HIS A 88 15.37 18.12 -30.11
N SER A 89 16.58 17.68 -29.78
CA SER A 89 16.85 16.75 -28.68
C SER A 89 17.87 17.34 -27.71
N HIS A 90 17.72 17.00 -26.43
CA HIS A 90 18.67 17.38 -25.39
C HIS A 90 18.69 16.34 -24.26
N LEU A 91 19.78 16.29 -23.51
CA LEU A 91 19.83 15.52 -22.27
C LEU A 91 19.08 16.26 -21.17
N GLY A 92 18.13 15.58 -20.54
CA GLY A 92 17.39 16.06 -19.39
C GLY A 92 17.58 15.14 -18.20
N GLN A 93 17.58 15.70 -16.99
CA GLN A 93 17.66 14.93 -15.76
C GLN A 93 16.25 14.63 -15.25
N LEU A 94 16.01 13.36 -14.90
CA LEU A 94 14.79 12.89 -14.25
C LEU A 94 15.13 12.20 -12.93
N ALA A 95 14.26 12.34 -11.94
CA ALA A 95 14.47 11.87 -10.58
C ALA A 95 13.56 10.69 -10.25
N PHE A 96 14.16 9.53 -10.01
CA PHE A 96 13.46 8.27 -9.77
C PHE A 96 13.61 7.83 -8.31
N VAL A 97 12.62 7.11 -7.79
CA VAL A 97 12.69 6.51 -6.45
C VAL A 97 13.25 5.09 -6.54
N GLU A 98 14.30 4.82 -5.74
CA GLU A 98 14.85 3.50 -5.50
C GLU A 98 14.64 3.03 -4.07
N HIS A 99 14.33 1.74 -3.92
CA HIS A 99 14.17 1.08 -2.63
C HIS A 99 15.49 0.47 -2.19
N SER A 100 15.93 0.79 -0.97
CA SER A 100 17.16 0.23 -0.38
C SER A 100 16.89 -0.84 0.67
N ALA A 101 15.67 -0.92 1.20
CA ALA A 101 15.23 -1.99 2.11
C ALA A 101 13.73 -2.28 1.96
N CYS A 102 13.34 -3.55 2.16
CA CYS A 102 11.97 -4.04 2.03
C CYS A 102 11.61 -4.95 3.20
N GLU A 103 10.33 -4.97 3.59
CA GLU A 103 9.81 -5.89 4.59
C GLU A 103 8.39 -6.37 4.24
N CYS A 104 8.05 -7.56 4.73
CA CYS A 104 6.70 -8.09 4.66
C CYS A 104 5.84 -7.50 5.78
N ARG A 105 4.81 -6.74 5.41
CA ARG A 105 3.87 -6.10 6.35
C ARG A 105 2.46 -6.62 6.12
N PRO A 106 1.61 -6.77 7.16
CA PRO A 106 0.22 -7.17 6.99
C PRO A 106 -0.52 -6.26 6.02
N LYS A 107 -1.20 -6.85 5.04
CA LYS A 107 -2.12 -6.15 4.15
C LYS A 107 -3.19 -5.51 5.00
N THR A 108 -3.38 -4.20 4.88
CA THR A 108 -4.55 -3.53 5.44
C THR A 108 -5.75 -4.01 4.66
N THR A 109 -6.40 -5.08 5.12
CA THR A 109 -7.56 -5.67 4.45
C THR A 109 -8.66 -4.62 4.36
N SER A 110 -8.83 -4.02 3.19
CA SER A 110 -10.03 -3.30 2.81
C SER A 110 -11.16 -4.31 2.70
N LYS A 111 -11.73 -4.74 3.84
CA LYS A 111 -12.98 -5.49 4.00
C LYS A 111 -13.39 -6.33 2.77
N VAL A 112 -12.59 -7.30 2.38
CA VAL A 112 -13.17 -8.47 1.72
C VAL A 112 -13.77 -9.25 2.87
N ASN A 113 -15.09 -9.17 2.99
CA ASN A 113 -15.91 -9.94 3.92
C ASN A 113 -15.50 -11.42 3.82
N PRO A 114 -14.80 -12.00 4.81
CA PRO A 114 -14.61 -13.42 4.84
C PRO A 114 -15.98 -14.00 5.16
N GLU A 115 -16.49 -14.83 4.25
CA GLU A 115 -17.68 -15.62 4.48
C GLU A 115 -17.54 -16.33 5.83
N ARG A 116 -18.44 -15.99 6.73
CA ARG A 116 -18.44 -16.46 8.10
C ARG A 116 -18.90 -17.92 8.11
N PRO A 117 -18.20 -18.84 8.79
CA PRO A 117 -18.72 -20.20 9.00
C PRO A 117 -20.03 -20.14 9.78
N GLU A 118 -21.08 -20.69 9.19
CA GLU A 118 -22.44 -20.79 9.75
C GLU A 118 -22.40 -21.58 11.08
N ARG A 119 -22.61 -20.90 12.22
CA ARG A 119 -23.02 -21.56 13.47
C ARG A 119 -24.52 -21.34 13.67
N PRO A 120 -25.32 -22.40 13.91
CA PRO A 120 -26.76 -22.28 14.03
C PRO A 120 -27.14 -21.86 15.44
N LYS A 121 -27.80 -20.69 15.61
CA LYS A 121 -28.63 -20.44 16.79
C LYS A 121 -29.60 -19.27 16.61
N GLY A 122 -30.88 -19.58 16.76
CA GLY A 122 -31.74 -18.82 17.67
C GLY A 122 -32.53 -17.67 17.07
N LYS A 123 -33.85 -17.89 16.97
CA LYS A 123 -34.90 -16.89 16.76
C LYS A 123 -34.77 -15.73 17.78
N ASN A 124 -34.88 -14.48 17.31
CA ASN A 124 -35.89 -13.51 17.75
C ASN A 124 -35.65 -12.12 17.11
N SER A 125 -36.74 -11.39 17.03
CA SER A 125 -37.11 -10.41 16.01
C SER A 125 -36.87 -8.94 16.38
N THR A 126 -37.09 -8.09 15.37
CA THR A 126 -37.43 -6.64 15.40
C THR A 126 -36.29 -5.61 15.40
N GLY A 127 -36.35 -4.68 14.43
CA GLY A 127 -35.62 -3.42 14.49
C GLY A 127 -35.04 -2.89 13.17
N ARG A 128 -35.86 -2.68 12.12
CA ARG A 128 -35.50 -1.85 10.96
C ARG A 128 -35.19 -0.42 11.42
N LYS A 129 -33.97 0.10 11.19
CA LYS A 129 -33.72 1.55 11.08
C LYS A 129 -32.72 1.86 9.97
N HIS A 130 -33.13 2.81 9.13
CA HIS A 130 -32.60 3.15 7.81
C HIS A 130 -31.10 3.49 7.78
N LYS A 131 -30.40 2.89 6.81
CA LYS A 131 -29.01 3.14 6.42
C LYS A 131 -28.98 4.43 5.57
N LYS A 132 -28.65 5.58 6.16
CA LYS A 132 -28.44 6.83 5.40
C LYS A 132 -27.08 6.71 4.68
N LYS A 133 -27.12 6.43 3.37
CA LYS A 133 -25.94 6.40 2.50
C LYS A 133 -25.33 7.81 2.45
N ARG A 134 -24.04 7.95 2.80
CA ARG A 134 -23.25 9.13 2.43
C ARG A 134 -22.73 8.94 0.99
N PRO A 135 -22.60 10.00 0.19
CA PRO A 135 -22.14 9.89 -1.19
C PRO A 135 -20.65 9.53 -1.26
N PRO A 136 -20.17 8.99 -2.38
CA PRO A 136 -18.75 8.77 -2.62
C PRO A 136 -18.11 10.11 -2.99
N GLU A 137 -17.09 10.53 -2.24
CA GLU A 137 -16.27 11.69 -2.62
C GLU A 137 -15.00 11.18 -3.31
N GLN A 138 -14.69 11.78 -4.45
CA GLN A 138 -13.60 11.47 -5.37
C GLN A 138 -12.24 11.98 -4.86
N ASP A 139 -11.19 11.41 -5.47
CA ASP A 139 -9.87 12.00 -5.78
C ASP A 139 -9.08 12.76 -4.70
N SER A 140 -7.95 12.18 -4.26
CA SER A 140 -6.61 12.83 -4.25
C SER A 140 -5.57 12.09 -3.39
N PRO A 141 -4.26 12.25 -3.67
CA PRO A 141 -3.20 11.32 -3.28
C PRO A 141 -2.86 11.36 -1.77
N HIS A 142 -3.10 10.21 -1.17
CA HIS A 142 -2.58 9.62 0.05
C HIS A 142 -1.37 10.31 0.73
N LEU A 143 -1.66 11.07 1.79
CA LEU A 143 -0.79 11.17 2.97
C LEU A 143 -0.92 9.86 3.80
N PRO A 144 0.08 9.50 4.63
CA PRO A 144 0.16 8.20 5.29
C PRO A 144 -1.08 8.00 6.17
N SER A 145 -1.80 6.91 5.92
CA SER A 145 -2.98 6.51 6.68
C SER A 145 -2.66 6.52 8.17
N CYS A 146 -3.21 7.49 8.89
CA CYS A 146 -2.99 7.61 10.32
C CYS A 146 -3.50 6.35 11.06
N PRO A 147 -2.80 5.87 12.11
CA PRO A 147 -3.25 4.71 12.87
C PRO A 147 -4.58 5.02 13.59
N PRO A 148 -5.53 4.08 13.65
CA PRO A 148 -6.83 4.31 14.28
C PRO A 148 -6.67 4.58 15.79
N CYS A 149 -7.46 5.54 16.31
CA CYS A 149 -7.45 5.85 17.73
C CYS A 149 -7.83 4.60 18.58
N PRO A 150 -7.12 4.32 19.68
CA PRO A 150 -7.38 3.15 20.52
C PRO A 150 -8.74 3.18 21.21
N ASP A 151 -9.27 4.38 21.51
CA ASP A 151 -10.61 4.54 22.11
C ASP A 151 -11.67 4.82 21.03
N LYS A 152 -12.72 3.98 20.99
CA LYS A 152 -13.89 4.15 20.11
C LYS A 152 -14.64 5.47 20.36
N ARG A 153 -14.44 6.11 21.52
CA ARG A 153 -14.99 7.45 21.84
C ARG A 153 -14.20 8.60 21.23
N ARG A 154 -13.06 8.34 20.59
CA ARG A 154 -12.23 9.34 19.92
C ARG A 154 -12.45 9.34 18.41
N ARG A 155 -12.14 10.46 17.78
CA ARG A 155 -12.07 10.66 16.34
C ARG A 155 -10.70 11.23 16.01
N GLN A 156 -10.18 10.79 14.88
CA GLN A 156 -8.91 11.24 14.39
C GLN A 156 -9.09 12.46 13.50
N ASP A 157 -8.19 13.41 13.66
CA ASP A 157 -8.04 14.53 12.75
C ASP A 157 -7.33 14.04 11.46
N PRO A 158 -7.91 14.26 10.26
CA PRO A 158 -7.34 13.80 9.00
C PRO A 158 -6.01 14.48 8.61
N GLN A 159 -5.73 15.67 9.13
CA GLN A 159 -4.54 16.46 8.76
C GLN A 159 -3.41 16.31 9.78
N THR A 160 -3.73 16.09 11.06
CA THR A 160 -2.74 16.03 12.14
C THR A 160 -2.58 14.64 12.76
N CYS A 161 -3.40 13.67 12.35
CA CYS A 161 -3.49 12.33 12.93
C CYS A 161 -3.81 12.29 14.44
N GLN A 162 -4.15 13.43 15.06
CA GLN A 162 -4.42 13.51 16.50
C GLN A 162 -5.81 12.97 16.87
N CYS A 163 -5.89 12.35 18.05
CA CYS A 163 -7.11 11.69 18.53
C CYS A 163 -7.87 12.56 19.55
N HIS A 164 -8.93 13.20 19.10
CA HIS A 164 -9.79 14.04 19.94
C HIS A 164 -11.08 13.32 20.35
N CYS A 165 -11.68 13.74 21.46
CA CYS A 165 -12.96 13.19 21.89
C CYS A 165 -14.07 13.50 20.86
N ARG A 166 -14.88 12.49 20.52
CA ARG A 166 -16.04 12.66 19.62
C ARG A 166 -17.06 13.65 20.17
N ARG A 167 -17.15 13.73 21.50
CA ARG A 167 -18.01 14.65 22.21
C ARG A 167 -17.21 15.92 22.51
N ARG A 168 -17.78 17.08 22.20
CA ARG A 168 -17.18 18.40 22.52
C ARG A 168 -17.50 18.79 23.96
N SER A 169 -16.61 19.56 24.57
CA SER A 169 -16.74 20.06 25.94
C SER A 169 -18.04 20.84 26.18
N GLN A 170 -18.48 21.62 25.18
CA GLN A 170 -19.72 22.40 25.22
C GLN A 170 -20.95 21.53 25.51
N HIS A 171 -21.05 20.35 24.90
CA HIS A 171 -22.18 19.43 25.14
C HIS A 171 -22.21 18.88 26.59
N CYS A 172 -21.07 18.78 27.27
CA CYS A 172 -21.06 18.42 28.68
C CYS A 172 -21.49 19.61 29.54
N ARG A 173 -21.03 20.83 29.21
CA ARG A 173 -21.38 22.07 29.92
C ARG A 173 -22.88 22.35 29.90
N ASP A 174 -23.56 22.08 28.78
CA ASP A 174 -25.02 22.20 28.66
C ASP A 174 -25.78 21.30 29.65
N ARG A 175 -25.13 20.27 30.20
CA ARG A 175 -25.68 19.34 31.20
C ARG A 175 -25.10 19.55 32.60
N GLY A 176 -24.36 20.64 32.83
CA GLY A 176 -23.68 20.91 34.10
C GLY A 176 -22.55 19.91 34.42
N LEU A 177 -21.95 19.30 33.40
CA LEU A 177 -20.86 18.32 33.50
C LEU A 177 -19.61 18.85 32.79
N GLU A 178 -18.45 18.31 33.15
CA GLU A 178 -17.18 18.60 32.46
C GLU A 178 -16.74 17.41 31.60
N LEU A 179 -16.19 17.67 30.42
CA LEU A 179 -15.64 16.62 29.58
C LEU A 179 -14.27 16.23 30.11
N ASN A 180 -14.14 15.01 30.63
CA ASN A 180 -12.84 14.41 30.89
C ASN A 180 -12.18 14.09 29.55
N GLU A 181 -11.16 14.86 29.17
CA GLU A 181 -10.47 14.72 27.87
C GLU A 181 -9.64 13.44 27.78
N HIS A 182 -9.31 12.79 28.89
CA HIS A 182 -8.60 11.50 28.91
C HIS A 182 -9.56 10.33 28.66
N LEU A 183 -10.75 10.35 29.25
CA LEU A 183 -11.75 9.27 29.14
C LEU A 183 -12.84 9.54 28.08
N CYS A 184 -12.90 10.75 27.54
CA CYS A 184 -13.94 11.24 26.64
C CYS A 184 -15.36 11.02 27.19
N ARG A 185 -15.56 11.34 28.47
CA ARG A 185 -16.83 11.20 29.19
C ARG A 185 -17.21 12.51 29.89
N CYS A 186 -18.50 12.80 29.95
CA CYS A 186 -18.98 13.91 30.77
C CYS A 186 -19.07 13.42 32.22
N GLU A 187 -18.33 14.07 33.10
CA GLU A 187 -18.24 13.72 34.52
C GLU A 187 -18.74 14.91 35.35
N LYS A 188 -19.30 14.62 36.53
CA LYS A 188 -19.67 15.68 37.48
C LYS A 188 -18.38 16.26 38.03
N LEU A 189 -18.30 17.59 38.11
CA LEU A 189 -17.19 18.26 38.76
C LEU A 189 -17.09 17.73 40.20
N ARG A 190 -16.04 16.98 40.51
CA ARG A 190 -15.72 16.62 41.88
C ARG A 190 -15.22 17.92 42.53
N ARG A 191 -16.05 18.52 43.39
CA ARG A 191 -15.56 19.43 44.42
C ARG A 191 -14.92 18.59 45.52
#